data_AF-A0AAN9AKR2-F1
#
_entry.id   AF-A0AAN9AKR2-F1
#
_cell.length_a   1.000
_cell.length_b   1.000
_cell.length_c   1.000
_cell.angle_alpha   90.00
_cell.angle_beta   90.00
_cell.angle_gamma   90.00
#
_symmetry.space_group_name_H-M   'P 1'
#
loop_
_entity.id
_entity.type
_entity.pdbx_description
1 polymer ?
#
loop_
_entity_poly.entity_id
_entity_poly.type
_entity_poly.pdbx_seq_one_letter_code
_entity_poly.pdbx_strand_id
1 'polypeptide(L)'
;MLFVFIVFIALISVGSGQDDPYDPDFVLDYFCRELSHHPCTFPTRHICASDGRTYNNLCEYQKARCVFREINFVDFKPCAAT
;
A
#
# COMPACT_ATOMS: atom_id res chain seq x y z
N MET A 1 -43.71 16.99 1.80
CA MET A 1 -43.45 15.86 0.88
C MET A 1 -42.12 16.02 0.14
N LEU A 2 -41.82 17.16 -0.51
CA LEU A 2 -40.55 17.41 -1.21
C LEU A 2 -39.27 17.25 -0.35
N PHE A 3 -39.30 17.70 0.91
CA PHE A 3 -38.16 17.58 1.84
C PHE A 3 -37.79 16.13 2.16
N VAL A 4 -38.79 15.24 2.21
CA VAL A 4 -38.60 13.81 2.47
C VAL A 4 -37.93 13.14 1.27
N PHE A 5 -38.29 13.54 0.04
CA PHE A 5 -37.63 13.07 -1.18
C PHE A 5 -36.15 13.49 -1.25
N ILE A 6 -35.82 14.72 -0.83
CA ILE A 6 -34.43 15.21 -0.79
C ILE A 6 -33.60 14.38 0.20
N VAL A 7 -34.15 14.08 1.38
CA VAL A 7 -33.49 13.23 2.38
C VAL A 7 -33.31 11.81 1.87
N PHE A 8 -34.32 11.24 1.20
CA PHE A 8 -34.20 9.94 0.56
C PHE A 8 -33.10 9.92 -0.50
N ILE A 9 -33.09 10.88 -1.44
CA ILE A 9 -32.06 11.01 -2.49
C ILE A 9 -30.66 11.15 -1.86
N ALA A 10 -30.52 11.95 -0.79
CA ALA A 10 -29.27 12.10 -0.08
C ALA A 10 -28.78 10.75 0.49
N LEU A 11 -29.66 9.94 1.09
CA LEU A 11 -29.32 8.63 1.64
C LEU A 11 -28.94 7.58 0.57
N ILE A 12 -29.53 7.63 -0.62
CA ILE A 12 -29.13 6.77 -1.77
C ILE A 12 -27.86 7.30 -2.46
N SER A 13 -27.53 8.58 -2.30
CA SER A 13 -26.31 9.21 -2.85
C SER A 13 -25.13 9.21 -1.90
N VAL A 14 -25.36 8.98 -0.59
CA VAL A 14 -24.31 8.53 0.32
C VAL A 14 -24.09 7.05 0.01
N GLY A 15 -23.49 6.81 -1.17
CA GLY A 15 -22.64 5.65 -1.33
C GLY A 15 -21.46 5.84 -0.40
N SER A 16 -21.63 5.49 0.88
CA SER A 16 -20.49 5.03 1.65
C SER A 16 -19.94 3.87 0.85
N GLY A 17 -18.77 4.05 0.22
CA GLY A 17 -18.05 2.94 -0.37
C GLY A 17 -18.10 1.79 0.62
N GLN A 18 -18.79 0.73 0.25
CA GLN A 18 -18.84 -0.48 1.05
C GLN A 18 -17.47 -1.12 0.81
N ASP A 19 -16.44 -0.59 1.45
CA ASP A 19 -15.15 -1.23 1.49
C ASP A 19 -15.37 -2.52 2.29
N ASP A 20 -15.49 -3.65 1.57
CA ASP A 20 -15.69 -4.95 2.18
C ASP A 20 -14.52 -5.21 3.14
N PRO A 21 -14.77 -5.38 4.46
CA PRO A 21 -13.72 -5.47 5.48
C PRO A 21 -12.88 -6.77 5.38
N TYR A 22 -13.16 -7.61 4.38
CA TYR A 22 -12.45 -8.86 4.08
C TYR A 22 -11.70 -8.81 2.75
N ASP A 23 -11.71 -7.68 2.04
CA ASP A 23 -10.89 -7.52 0.84
C ASP A 23 -9.40 -7.36 1.24
N PRO A 24 -8.52 -8.30 0.85
CA PRO A 24 -7.10 -8.22 1.18
C PRO A 24 -6.40 -7.01 0.54
N ASP A 25 -6.92 -6.50 -0.57
CA ASP A 25 -6.38 -5.31 -1.23
C ASP A 25 -6.67 -4.02 -0.44
N PHE A 26 -7.87 -3.88 0.14
CA PHE A 26 -8.22 -2.80 1.05
C PHE A 26 -7.33 -2.76 2.29
N VAL A 27 -7.11 -3.91 2.94
CA VAL A 27 -6.25 -4.02 4.13
C VAL A 27 -4.81 -3.61 3.80
N LEU A 28 -4.31 -4.03 2.63
CA LEU A 28 -2.98 -3.66 2.18
C LEU A 28 -2.86 -2.15 1.91
N ASP A 29 -3.85 -1.51 1.27
CA ASP A 29 -3.82 -0.05 1.01
C ASP A 29 -3.79 0.76 2.31
N TYR A 30 -4.59 0.36 3.30
CA TYR A 30 -4.59 0.99 4.62
C TYR A 30 -3.19 0.94 5.27
N PHE A 31 -2.57 -0.24 5.29
CA PHE A 31 -1.20 -0.39 5.83
C PHE A 31 -0.18 0.38 5.00
N CYS A 32 -0.32 0.40 3.67
CA CYS A 32 0.56 1.13 2.77
C CYS A 32 0.50 2.64 2.98
N ARG A 33 -0.67 3.18 3.27
CA ARG A 33 -0.85 4.59 3.62
C ARG A 33 -0.07 4.96 4.88
N GLU A 34 -0.20 4.14 5.92
CA GLU A 34 0.56 4.36 7.17
C GLU A 34 2.07 4.20 6.95
N LEU A 35 2.48 3.15 6.24
CA LEU A 35 3.88 2.85 5.96
C LEU A 35 4.56 3.96 5.13
N SER A 36 3.82 4.63 4.24
CA SER A 36 4.36 5.68 3.37
C SER A 36 4.99 6.83 4.16
N HIS A 37 4.38 7.21 5.30
CA HIS A 37 4.86 8.27 6.18
C HIS A 37 5.84 7.77 7.25
N HIS A 38 6.01 6.46 7.39
CA HIS A 38 6.89 5.89 8.40
C HIS A 38 8.37 6.15 8.07
N PRO A 39 9.17 6.77 8.95
CA PRO A 39 10.58 7.02 8.68
C PRO A 39 11.38 5.72 8.76
N CYS A 40 12.15 5.40 7.71
CA CYS A 40 13.02 4.23 7.70
C CYS A 40 14.36 4.55 8.36
N THR A 41 14.43 4.46 9.69
CA THR A 41 15.64 4.78 10.49
C THR A 41 16.59 3.61 10.70
N PHE A 42 16.29 2.44 10.14
CA PHE A 42 17.06 1.22 10.31
C PHE A 42 18.43 1.30 9.61
N PRO A 43 19.45 0.61 10.15
CA PRO A 43 20.74 0.51 9.49
C PRO A 43 20.61 -0.07 8.07
N THR A 44 21.46 0.41 7.17
CA THR A 44 21.54 -0.07 5.78
C THR A 44 21.81 -1.57 5.76
N ARG A 45 20.86 -2.31 5.20
CA ARG A 45 20.91 -3.76 4.98
C ARG A 45 20.30 -4.01 3.63
N HIS A 46 21.16 -4.08 2.62
CA HIS A 46 20.72 -4.14 1.23
C HIS A 46 19.84 -5.37 0.95
N ILE A 47 18.81 -5.15 0.15
CA ILE A 47 17.90 -6.19 -0.32
C ILE A 47 17.84 -6.13 -1.83
N CYS A 48 17.98 -7.27 -2.48
CA CYS A 48 17.68 -7.43 -3.89
C CYS A 48 16.24 -7.89 -4.05
N ALA A 49 15.52 -7.25 -4.97
CA ALA A 49 14.16 -7.63 -5.33
C ALA A 49 14.07 -8.10 -6.80
N SER A 50 12.91 -8.66 -7.16
CA SER A 50 12.67 -9.28 -8.47
C SER A 50 12.62 -8.30 -9.64
N ASP A 51 12.50 -7.00 -9.34
CA ASP A 51 12.62 -5.91 -10.30
C ASP A 51 14.08 -5.57 -10.64
N GLY A 52 15.05 -6.30 -10.08
CA GLY A 52 16.48 -6.08 -10.26
C GLY A 52 17.03 -4.87 -9.48
N ARG A 53 16.22 -4.24 -8.63
CA ARG A 53 16.62 -3.06 -7.86
C ARG A 53 17.13 -3.46 -6.47
N THR A 54 18.14 -2.74 -6.02
CA THR A 54 18.64 -2.85 -4.64
C THR A 54 17.97 -1.81 -3.76
N TYR A 55 17.33 -2.26 -2.69
CA TYR A 55 16.75 -1.42 -1.65
C TYR A 55 17.72 -1.27 -0.48
N ASN A 56 17.77 -0.08 0.13
CA ASN A 56 18.74 0.23 1.21
C ASN A 56 18.49 -0.57 2.49
N ASN A 57 17.23 -0.91 2.77
CA ASN A 57 16.80 -1.70 3.90
C ASN A 57 15.39 -2.30 3.63
N LEU A 58 14.91 -3.12 4.56
CA LEU A 58 13.60 -3.77 4.48
C LEU A 58 12.44 -2.77 4.47
N CYS A 59 12.56 -1.66 5.20
CA CYS A 59 11.51 -0.64 5.26
C CYS A 59 11.30 0.02 3.88
N GLU A 60 12.40 0.41 3.20
CA GLU A 60 12.33 0.97 1.85
C GLU A 60 11.79 -0.04 0.82
N TYR A 61 12.19 -1.31 0.95
CA TYR A 61 11.63 -2.38 0.12
C TYR A 61 10.11 -2.53 0.32
N GLN A 62 9.62 -2.53 1.56
CA GLN A 62 8.19 -2.63 1.86
C GLN A 62 7.40 -1.42 1.34
N LYS A 63 7.94 -0.21 1.46
CA LYS A 63 7.34 0.99 0.85
C LYS A 63 7.22 0.86 -0.66
N ALA A 64 8.24 0.34 -1.32
CA ALA A 64 8.20 0.14 -2.76
C ALA A 64 7.14 -0.89 -3.17
N ARG A 65 6.91 -1.94 -2.36
CA ARG A 65 5.83 -2.92 -2.61
C ARG A 65 4.43 -2.32 -2.59
N CYS A 66 4.24 -1.21 -1.88
CA CYS A 66 2.97 -0.49 -1.88
C CYS A 66 2.69 0.20 -3.22
N VAL A 67 3.74 0.64 -3.93
CA VAL A 67 3.64 1.23 -5.26
C VAL A 67 3.64 0.14 -6.34
N PHE A 68 4.45 -0.90 -6.15
CA PHE A 68 4.64 -2.00 -7.10
C PHE A 68 4.38 -3.34 -6.40
N ARG A 69 3.11 -3.77 -6.34
CA ARG A 69 2.68 -4.97 -5.60
C ARG A 69 3.33 -6.28 -6.08
N GLU A 70 3.83 -6.30 -7.32
CA GLU A 70 4.44 -7.46 -7.95
C GLU A 70 5.94 -7.66 -7.62
N ILE A 71 6.58 -6.70 -6.93
CA ILE A 71 8.00 -6.89 -6.55
C ILE A 71 8.11 -7.91 -5.41
N ASN A 72 8.96 -8.91 -5.64
CA ASN A 72 9.21 -10.00 -4.72
C ASN A 72 10.64 -9.93 -4.19
N PHE A 73 10.82 -10.48 -3.00
CA PHE A 73 12.12 -10.55 -2.36
C PHE A 73 12.98 -11.59 -3.07
N VAL A 74 14.24 -11.27 -3.34
CA VAL A 74 15.20 -12.20 -3.94
C VAL A 74 16.29 -12.56 -2.94
N ASP A 75 16.96 -11.59 -2.34
CA ASP A 75 18.10 -11.85 -1.44
C ASP A 75 18.40 -10.69 -0.47
N PHE A 76 19.09 -10.98 0.65
CA PHE A 76 19.59 -10.01 1.64
C PHE A 76 20.98 -9.44 1.28
N LYS A 77 21.22 -9.27 -0.01
CA LYS A 77 22.41 -8.62 -0.57
C LYS A 77 21.99 -7.67 -1.69
N PRO A 78 22.87 -6.75 -2.13
CA PRO A 78 22.64 -5.99 -3.35
C PRO A 78 22.41 -6.92 -4.55
N CYS A 79 21.59 -6.48 -5.49
CA CYS A 79 21.51 -7.12 -6.80
C CYS A 79 22.86 -6.99 -7.51
N ALA A 80 23.17 -7.93 -8.40
CA ALA A 80 24.34 -7.80 -9.26
C ALA A 80 24.17 -6.56 -10.13
N ALA A 81 25.20 -5.70 -10.18
CA ALA A 81 25.26 -4.65 -11.17
C ALA A 81 25.42 -5.32 -12.55
N THR A 82 24.41 -5.21 -13.40
CA THR A 82 24.46 -5.63 -14.80
C THR A 82 25.19 -4.60 -15.64
#